data_AF-A0A3N5FY37-F1
#
_entry.id   AF-A0A3N5FY37-F1
#
_cell.length_a   1.000
_cell.length_b   1.000
_cell.length_c   1.000
_cell.angle_alpha   90.00
_cell.angle_beta   90.00
_cell.angle_gamma   90.00
#
_symmetry.space_group_name_H-M   'P 1'
#
loop_
_entity.id
_entity.type
_entity.pdbx_description
1 polymer ?
#
loop_
_entity_poly.entity_id
_entity_poly.type
_entity_poly.pdbx_seq_one_letter_code
_entity_poly.pdbx_strand_id
1 'polypeptide(L)'
;MHRTLTFTLLLGLTAGAPQDPVPFAVPTFHCLGLYWSPPGGAAGKAVFVRYRKEGAPAWKDALPMRYNPIPDTDEDLADYRGSIVDLSPATLYEVQLTLDGTPTTATLKATTWSEEFPVGEVVKVADGDTPLAITESGTAAAYRVYDGRGATIDVRHQHDSCITIDASYVIVRGFTLKGAGAPVKGNARLIGAITIKGGRNIVIEDCDISDWGRKDPETGFGVDYDSAILSRSMTLKQLVVQRCKLHHPASDANNWWEPKRPTHPKGPQAISLFNTAGNHVLRYNECTSDLEHMFNDVIGGGGNGGTKGAPGPDSDIYGNVVSHCWDDGLEVEGGNRNTRVWNNYIHQTFMGIGNAATSIGPLYVFRNVVSRSQNRPDAGGGNFLKMGFAGGEEWMTGHMYIFHNTLFRSDEWLPTGGLGGDRIVKHVVSRNNILHVRGEKDQSVSRNKLNVDNSYDYDLFNGREPAGVEAHGVRGEPVYEAGSGFDPATKTGKFQLAPDSPGVAAGEIIPNFNDGFAGKAPDIGAHPRGAPPMRFGIPGK
;
A
#
# COMPACT_ATOMS: atom_id res chain seq x y z
N MET A 1 -25.31 -72.15 16.16
CA MET A 1 -24.34 -71.06 16.40
C MET A 1 -25.02 -69.74 16.12
N HIS A 2 -25.28 -68.98 17.19
CA HIS A 2 -25.99 -67.70 17.17
C HIS A 2 -25.17 -66.59 16.51
N ARG A 3 -25.82 -65.75 15.70
CA ARG A 3 -25.33 -64.42 15.34
C ARG A 3 -26.21 -63.38 16.02
N THR A 4 -25.64 -62.74 17.03
CA THR A 4 -26.21 -61.59 17.73
C THR A 4 -26.04 -60.35 16.85
N LEU A 5 -27.13 -59.66 16.52
CA LEU A 5 -27.09 -58.31 15.96
C LEU A 5 -26.91 -57.31 17.11
N THR A 6 -25.85 -56.52 17.07
CA THR A 6 -25.66 -55.36 17.94
C THR A 6 -26.15 -54.12 17.21
N PHE A 7 -27.22 -53.50 17.71
CA PHE A 7 -27.67 -52.17 17.27
C PHE A 7 -26.89 -51.11 18.04
N THR A 8 -26.06 -50.32 17.35
CA THR A 8 -25.42 -49.13 17.92
C THR A 8 -26.34 -47.93 17.71
N LEU A 9 -26.88 -47.41 18.80
CA LEU A 9 -27.68 -46.18 18.85
C LEU A 9 -26.74 -44.97 18.65
N LEU A 10 -26.75 -44.34 17.47
CA LEU A 10 -26.12 -43.02 17.30
C LEU A 10 -27.01 -41.97 17.98
N LEU A 11 -26.51 -41.38 19.08
CA LEU A 11 -27.05 -40.13 19.59
C LEU A 11 -26.79 -39.03 18.55
N GLY A 12 -27.86 -38.44 18.03
CA GLY A 12 -27.78 -37.26 17.17
C GLY A 12 -27.26 -36.06 17.95
N LEU A 13 -26.07 -35.59 17.59
CA LEU A 13 -25.64 -34.23 17.88
C LEU A 13 -26.51 -33.28 17.06
N THR A 14 -27.39 -32.53 17.71
CA THR A 14 -28.10 -31.42 17.10
C THR A 14 -27.06 -30.37 16.71
N ALA A 15 -26.80 -30.22 15.41
CA ALA A 15 -26.09 -29.05 14.91
C ALA A 15 -26.86 -27.80 15.35
N GLY A 16 -26.20 -26.89 16.07
CA GLY A 16 -26.78 -25.60 16.41
C GLY A 16 -27.20 -24.87 15.12
N ALA A 17 -28.26 -24.08 15.20
CA ALA A 17 -28.65 -23.21 14.10
C ALA A 17 -27.45 -22.37 13.65
N PRO A 18 -27.23 -22.14 12.34
CA PRO A 18 -26.16 -21.28 11.88
C PRO A 18 -26.31 -19.91 12.55
N GLN A 19 -25.27 -19.48 13.28
CA GLN A 19 -25.22 -18.12 13.78
C GLN A 19 -25.10 -17.17 12.60
N ASP A 20 -25.90 -16.10 12.61
CA ASP A 20 -25.77 -15.04 11.61
C ASP A 20 -24.32 -14.50 11.62
N PRO A 21 -23.71 -14.24 10.44
CA PRO A 21 -22.33 -13.78 10.37
C PRO A 21 -22.15 -12.46 11.12
N VAL A 22 -21.36 -12.49 12.19
CA VAL A 22 -21.05 -11.33 13.02
C VAL A 22 -20.07 -10.43 12.26
N PRO A 23 -20.36 -9.13 12.08
CA PRO A 23 -19.41 -8.23 11.43
C PRO A 23 -18.18 -8.04 12.32
N PHE A 24 -17.03 -7.79 11.70
CA PHE A 24 -15.80 -7.51 12.41
C PHE A 24 -14.98 -6.42 11.70
N ALA A 25 -14.00 -5.88 12.44
CA ALA A 25 -13.07 -4.89 11.92
C ALA A 25 -11.61 -5.30 12.18
N VAL A 26 -10.73 -4.95 11.26
CA VAL A 26 -9.27 -5.09 11.37
C VAL A 26 -8.67 -3.68 11.45
N PRO A 27 -8.13 -3.27 12.61
CA PRO A 27 -7.59 -1.92 12.79
C PRO A 27 -6.14 -1.80 12.33
N THR A 28 -5.80 -0.58 11.91
CA THR A 28 -4.45 -0.03 11.88
C THR A 28 -4.43 1.28 12.71
N PHE A 29 -3.40 2.12 12.59
CA PHE A 29 -3.34 3.40 13.33
C PHE A 29 -4.46 4.39 12.96
N HIS A 30 -4.82 4.46 11.68
CA HIS A 30 -5.73 5.48 11.17
C HIS A 30 -6.95 4.92 10.42
N CYS A 31 -7.07 3.59 10.34
CA CYS A 31 -8.10 2.95 9.56
C CYS A 31 -8.73 1.77 10.30
N LEU A 32 -9.97 1.45 9.92
CA LEU A 32 -10.66 0.21 10.25
C LEU A 32 -11.08 -0.46 8.93
N GLY A 33 -10.53 -1.64 8.63
CA GLY A 33 -11.04 -2.51 7.56
C GLY A 33 -12.25 -3.28 8.08
N LEU A 34 -13.40 -3.19 7.41
CA LEU A 34 -14.68 -3.75 7.81
C LEU A 34 -15.04 -4.96 6.94
N TYR A 35 -15.73 -5.91 7.55
CA TYR A 35 -16.15 -7.18 6.95
C TYR A 35 -17.53 -7.57 7.46
N TRP A 36 -18.44 -7.95 6.55
CA TRP A 36 -19.77 -8.45 6.91
C TRP A 36 -20.41 -9.28 5.79
N SER A 37 -21.05 -10.40 6.15
CA SER A 37 -21.92 -11.19 5.25
C SER A 37 -23.35 -11.23 5.81
N PRO A 38 -24.14 -10.15 5.66
CA PRO A 38 -25.49 -10.10 6.20
C PRO A 38 -26.44 -11.09 5.49
N PRO A 39 -27.41 -11.67 6.22
CA PRO A 39 -28.56 -12.33 5.58
C PRO A 39 -29.25 -11.40 4.57
N GLY A 40 -29.42 -11.89 3.34
CA GLY A 40 -30.06 -11.14 2.26
C GLY A 40 -29.16 -10.17 1.49
N GLY A 41 -27.84 -10.25 1.69
CA GLY A 41 -26.84 -9.56 0.87
C GLY A 41 -26.88 -10.00 -0.61
N ALA A 42 -26.69 -9.05 -1.53
CA ALA A 42 -26.66 -9.30 -2.98
C ALA A 42 -26.03 -8.12 -3.74
N ALA A 43 -25.64 -8.34 -5.00
CA ALA A 43 -24.96 -7.36 -5.86
C ALA A 43 -25.70 -6.01 -6.01
N GLY A 44 -27.03 -5.99 -5.89
CA GLY A 44 -27.85 -4.78 -5.97
C GLY A 44 -28.06 -4.04 -4.66
N LYS A 45 -27.38 -4.43 -3.57
CA LYS A 45 -27.49 -3.78 -2.26
C LYS A 45 -26.12 -3.36 -1.77
N ALA A 46 -26.03 -2.15 -1.23
CA ALA A 46 -24.86 -1.71 -0.49
C ALA A 46 -25.03 -1.99 1.00
N VAL A 47 -23.92 -1.93 1.75
CA VAL A 47 -23.98 -1.75 3.19
C VAL A 47 -23.58 -0.32 3.52
N PHE A 48 -24.53 0.45 4.04
CA PHE A 48 -24.27 1.79 4.56
C PHE A 48 -23.53 1.69 5.89
N VAL A 49 -22.50 2.52 6.02
CA VAL A 49 -21.61 2.53 7.18
C VAL A 49 -21.74 3.88 7.87
N ARG A 50 -22.01 3.87 9.17
CA ARG A 50 -21.92 5.05 10.04
C ARG A 50 -20.96 4.76 11.18
N TYR A 51 -20.22 5.77 11.61
CA TYR A 51 -19.25 5.62 12.69
C TYR A 51 -19.18 6.86 13.58
N ARG A 52 -18.69 6.67 14.80
CA ARG A 52 -18.36 7.76 15.74
C ARG A 52 -17.31 7.30 16.74
N LYS A 53 -16.57 8.24 17.31
CA LYS A 53 -15.78 7.97 18.52
C LYS A 53 -16.74 7.55 19.64
N GLU A 54 -16.36 6.58 20.46
CA GLU A 54 -17.20 6.15 21.58
C GLU A 54 -17.59 7.34 22.46
N GLY A 55 -18.88 7.42 22.79
CA GLY A 55 -19.43 8.52 23.60
C GLY A 55 -19.65 9.84 22.85
N ALA A 56 -19.18 9.98 21.61
CA ALA A 56 -19.50 11.15 20.80
C ALA A 56 -20.99 11.14 20.41
N PRO A 57 -21.68 12.30 20.37
CA PRO A 57 -23.10 12.34 20.04
C PRO A 57 -23.35 12.17 18.54
N ALA A 58 -22.46 12.68 17.69
CA ALA A 58 -22.65 12.73 16.24
C ALA A 58 -22.11 11.49 15.54
N TRP A 59 -22.96 10.87 14.72
CA TRP A 59 -22.58 9.85 13.75
C TRP A 59 -22.13 10.51 12.44
N LYS A 60 -21.04 9.99 11.89
CA LYS A 60 -20.55 10.32 10.54
C LYS A 60 -20.82 9.16 9.60
N ASP A 61 -21.00 9.46 8.33
CA ASP A 61 -21.14 8.42 7.30
C ASP A 61 -19.75 8.07 6.76
N ALA A 62 -19.58 6.81 6.36
CA ALA A 62 -18.41 6.33 5.65
C ALA A 62 -18.82 5.73 4.30
N LEU A 63 -17.86 5.55 3.40
CA LEU A 63 -18.08 5.00 2.07
C LEU A 63 -18.84 3.65 2.17
N PRO A 64 -19.98 3.49 1.47
CA PRO A 64 -20.74 2.25 1.50
C PRO A 64 -19.93 1.06 1.00
N MET A 65 -20.11 -0.11 1.61
CA MET A 65 -19.47 -1.34 1.15
C MET A 65 -20.27 -1.94 0.00
N ARG A 66 -19.57 -2.38 -1.05
CA ARG A 66 -20.16 -3.09 -2.20
C ARG A 66 -20.09 -4.59 -1.98
N TYR A 67 -21.13 -5.30 -2.43
CA TYR A 67 -21.14 -6.76 -2.49
C TYR A 67 -20.11 -7.25 -3.51
N ASN A 68 -19.19 -8.12 -3.09
CA ASN A 68 -18.17 -8.69 -3.96
C ASN A 68 -17.61 -10.04 -3.45
N PRO A 69 -18.44 -11.09 -3.31
CA PRO A 69 -17.93 -12.41 -2.95
C PRO A 69 -16.95 -12.92 -4.02
N ILE A 70 -15.78 -13.39 -3.61
CA ILE A 70 -14.78 -13.98 -4.50
C ILE A 70 -14.91 -15.52 -4.42
N PRO A 71 -15.29 -16.20 -5.51
CA PRO A 71 -15.45 -17.65 -5.51
C PRO A 71 -14.09 -18.36 -5.35
N ASP A 72 -14.15 -19.62 -4.91
CA ASP A 72 -13.02 -20.55 -4.87
C ASP A 72 -11.81 -20.07 -4.05
N THR A 73 -12.03 -19.22 -3.03
CA THR A 73 -10.98 -18.80 -2.09
C THR A 73 -11.51 -18.58 -0.67
N ASP A 74 -10.71 -18.99 0.32
CA ASP A 74 -10.97 -18.69 1.74
C ASP A 74 -10.42 -17.31 2.15
N GLU A 75 -9.70 -16.62 1.25
CA GLU A 75 -9.09 -15.31 1.52
C GLU A 75 -10.11 -14.16 1.44
N ASP A 76 -11.35 -14.38 1.02
CA ASP A 76 -12.33 -13.29 0.86
C ASP A 76 -12.89 -12.77 2.20
N LEU A 77 -12.97 -13.65 3.20
CA LEU A 77 -13.50 -13.46 4.56
C LEU A 77 -14.96 -13.00 4.72
N ALA A 78 -15.52 -12.21 3.80
CA ALA A 78 -16.90 -11.72 3.87
C ALA A 78 -17.37 -11.17 2.52
N ASP A 79 -18.68 -11.20 2.25
CA ASP A 79 -19.27 -10.75 0.98
C ASP A 79 -19.18 -9.23 0.79
N TYR A 80 -19.17 -8.48 1.89
CA TYR A 80 -19.00 -7.02 1.90
C TYR A 80 -17.73 -6.66 2.65
N ARG A 81 -16.95 -5.79 2.03
CA ARG A 81 -15.69 -5.29 2.55
C ARG A 81 -15.59 -3.79 2.28
N GLY A 82 -15.05 -3.05 3.24
CA GLY A 82 -14.83 -1.61 3.10
C GLY A 82 -13.93 -1.05 4.20
N SER A 83 -13.54 0.21 4.11
CA SER A 83 -12.68 0.83 5.13
C SER A 83 -13.21 2.19 5.57
N ILE A 84 -13.08 2.46 6.87
CA ILE A 84 -13.16 3.82 7.42
C ILE A 84 -11.72 4.33 7.55
N VAL A 85 -11.43 5.51 7.01
CA VAL A 85 -10.10 6.15 7.03
C VAL A 85 -10.11 7.45 7.83
N ASP A 86 -8.94 8.10 7.97
CA ASP A 86 -8.74 9.37 8.70
C ASP A 86 -9.21 9.32 10.17
N LEU A 87 -9.05 8.16 10.81
CA LEU A 87 -9.35 7.96 12.22
C LEU A 87 -8.18 8.40 13.11
N SER A 88 -8.51 8.74 14.36
CA SER A 88 -7.51 9.03 15.39
C SER A 88 -6.91 7.70 15.91
N PRO A 89 -5.58 7.61 16.12
CA PRO A 89 -4.96 6.47 16.79
C PRO A 89 -5.46 6.27 18.22
N ALA A 90 -5.23 5.08 18.77
CA ALA A 90 -5.60 4.68 20.14
C ALA A 90 -7.05 5.02 20.53
N THR A 91 -7.98 5.02 19.57
CA THR A 91 -9.34 5.52 19.77
C THR A 91 -10.35 4.42 19.51
N LEU A 92 -11.27 4.24 20.46
CA LEU A 92 -12.40 3.32 20.32
C LEU A 92 -13.51 3.98 19.50
N TYR A 93 -13.94 3.28 18.46
CA TYR A 93 -15.04 3.68 17.58
C TYR A 93 -16.22 2.72 17.69
N GLU A 94 -17.41 3.29 17.60
CA GLU A 94 -18.67 2.56 17.38
C GLU A 94 -19.00 2.64 15.90
N VAL A 95 -19.32 1.50 15.29
CA VAL A 95 -19.69 1.39 13.86
C VAL A 95 -21.07 0.74 13.75
N GLN A 96 -21.92 1.33 12.91
CA GLN A 96 -23.23 0.83 12.54
C GLN A 96 -23.23 0.47 11.05
N LEU A 97 -23.71 -0.73 10.75
CA LEU A 97 -23.86 -1.27 9.40
C LEU A 97 -25.35 -1.48 9.10
N THR A 98 -25.79 -1.08 7.91
CA THR A 98 -27.18 -1.27 7.45
C THR A 98 -27.19 -1.78 6.02
N LEU A 99 -27.81 -2.93 5.79
CA LEU A 99 -27.97 -3.48 4.44
C LEU A 99 -29.13 -2.76 3.72
N ASP A 100 -28.82 -2.19 2.56
CA ASP A 100 -29.76 -1.37 1.79
C ASP A 100 -31.08 -2.09 1.46
N GLY A 101 -32.19 -1.35 1.56
CA GLY A 101 -33.54 -1.86 1.31
C GLY A 101 -34.03 -2.90 2.30
N THR A 102 -33.38 -3.06 3.48
CA THR A 102 -33.76 -4.04 4.50
C THR A 102 -33.68 -3.47 5.92
N PRO A 103 -34.34 -4.09 6.92
CA PRO A 103 -34.12 -3.78 8.33
C PRO A 103 -32.85 -4.43 8.91
N THR A 104 -32.09 -5.18 8.10
CA THR A 104 -30.89 -5.91 8.55
C THR A 104 -29.80 -4.91 8.91
N THR A 105 -29.45 -4.89 10.20
CA THR A 105 -28.42 -4.00 10.76
C THR A 105 -27.50 -4.77 11.68
N ALA A 106 -26.30 -4.24 11.87
CA ALA A 106 -25.37 -4.74 12.87
C ALA A 106 -24.54 -3.59 13.45
N THR A 107 -23.97 -3.81 14.63
CA THR A 107 -23.05 -2.87 15.26
C THR A 107 -21.81 -3.59 15.73
N LEU A 108 -20.67 -2.91 15.72
CA LEU A 108 -19.42 -3.39 16.26
C LEU A 108 -18.64 -2.24 16.89
N LYS A 109 -17.71 -2.58 17.76
CA LYS A 109 -16.74 -1.66 18.33
C LYS A 109 -15.34 -2.10 17.95
N ALA A 110 -14.48 -1.15 17.60
CA ALA A 110 -13.09 -1.43 17.27
C ALA A 110 -12.18 -0.26 17.67
N THR A 111 -10.98 -0.59 18.12
CA THR A 111 -9.97 0.39 18.55
C THR A 111 -8.86 0.45 17.50
N THR A 112 -8.57 1.65 17.00
CA THR A 112 -7.38 1.89 16.18
C THR A 112 -6.11 1.65 17.00
N TRP A 113 -5.01 1.30 16.34
CA TRP A 113 -3.75 1.06 17.04
C TRP A 113 -3.23 2.32 17.73
N SER A 114 -2.54 2.11 18.86
CA SER A 114 -1.74 3.15 19.50
C SER A 114 -0.44 3.34 18.73
N GLU A 115 -0.02 4.59 18.54
CA GLU A 115 1.33 4.90 18.04
C GLU A 115 2.42 4.71 19.12
N GLU A 116 2.00 4.52 20.37
CA GLU A 116 2.88 4.18 21.48
C GLU A 116 2.91 2.66 21.66
N PHE A 117 4.10 2.08 21.49
CA PHE A 117 4.35 0.67 21.75
C PHE A 117 4.83 0.48 23.20
N PRO A 118 4.21 -0.41 23.99
CA PRO A 118 4.66 -0.70 25.35
C PRO A 118 6.09 -1.26 25.35
N VAL A 119 7.05 -0.53 25.91
CA VAL A 119 8.46 -0.95 25.95
C VAL A 119 8.72 -1.88 27.12
N GLY A 120 9.32 -3.04 26.84
CA GLY A 120 9.83 -4.00 27.81
C GLY A 120 11.34 -3.91 27.97
N GLU A 121 12.03 -5.05 27.95
CA GLU A 121 13.49 -5.11 28.00
C GLU A 121 14.12 -4.40 26.80
N VAL A 122 15.20 -3.65 27.06
CA VAL A 122 16.00 -2.97 26.04
C VAL A 122 17.38 -3.63 25.94
N VAL A 123 17.63 -4.31 24.83
CA VAL A 123 18.91 -4.88 24.45
C VAL A 123 19.69 -3.82 23.66
N LYS A 124 20.73 -3.27 24.28
CA LYS A 124 21.69 -2.39 23.60
C LYS A 124 22.60 -3.22 22.72
N VAL A 125 22.66 -2.88 21.44
CA VAL A 125 23.54 -3.55 20.47
C VAL A 125 24.74 -2.65 20.18
N ALA A 126 25.94 -3.24 20.16
CA ALA A 126 27.18 -2.55 19.83
C ALA A 126 27.50 -2.67 18.33
N ASP A 127 28.52 -1.94 17.88
CA ASP A 127 29.07 -2.13 16.54
C ASP A 127 29.49 -3.58 16.30
N GLY A 128 29.39 -4.03 15.05
CA GLY A 128 29.81 -5.37 14.67
C GLY A 128 29.89 -5.58 13.16
N ASP A 129 30.52 -6.68 12.77
CA ASP A 129 30.62 -7.13 11.38
C ASP A 129 30.02 -8.53 11.17
N THR A 130 29.23 -9.00 12.15
CA THR A 130 28.52 -10.27 12.09
C THR A 130 27.02 -10.07 12.25
N PRO A 131 26.17 -10.97 11.71
CA PRO A 131 24.72 -10.80 11.76
C PRO A 131 24.17 -10.89 13.19
N LEU A 132 23.23 -10.01 13.52
CA LEU A 132 22.41 -10.11 14.72
C LEU A 132 21.19 -11.01 14.48
N ALA A 133 21.07 -12.10 15.24
CA ALA A 133 19.87 -12.93 15.24
C ALA A 133 18.91 -12.50 16.36
N ILE A 134 17.72 -12.05 15.97
CA ILE A 134 16.62 -11.70 16.87
C ILE A 134 15.67 -12.90 16.94
N THR A 135 15.78 -13.68 18.00
CA THR A 135 14.96 -14.88 18.25
C THR A 135 14.16 -14.79 19.55
N GLU A 136 14.43 -13.79 20.38
CA GLU A 136 13.70 -13.57 21.63
C GLU A 136 12.55 -12.59 21.41
N SER A 137 11.35 -13.00 21.81
CA SER A 137 10.13 -12.22 21.67
C SER A 137 9.87 -11.38 22.91
N GLY A 138 9.17 -10.25 22.74
CA GLY A 138 8.51 -9.55 23.83
C GLY A 138 7.09 -10.09 24.04
N THR A 139 6.24 -9.23 24.61
CA THR A 139 4.80 -9.47 24.72
C THR A 139 4.02 -8.23 24.29
N ALA A 140 2.70 -8.36 24.12
CA ALA A 140 1.84 -7.22 23.79
C ALA A 140 1.93 -6.08 24.81
N ALA A 141 2.23 -6.38 26.08
CA ALA A 141 2.38 -5.39 27.15
C ALA A 141 3.82 -4.89 27.34
N ALA A 142 4.80 -5.52 26.68
CA ALA A 142 6.22 -5.24 26.87
C ALA A 142 7.03 -5.76 25.67
N TYR A 143 7.11 -4.96 24.60
CA TYR A 143 7.91 -5.28 23.42
C TYR A 143 9.39 -5.31 23.79
N ARG A 144 10.10 -6.32 23.33
CA ARG A 144 11.56 -6.39 23.48
C ARG A 144 12.19 -5.44 22.46
N VAL A 145 12.99 -4.49 22.93
CA VAL A 145 13.63 -3.49 22.08
C VAL A 145 15.07 -3.90 21.82
N TYR A 146 15.42 -4.06 20.55
CA TYR A 146 16.79 -4.12 20.08
C TYR A 146 17.18 -2.72 19.63
N ASP A 147 18.03 -2.07 20.42
CA ASP A 147 18.38 -0.66 20.27
C ASP A 147 19.80 -0.52 19.72
N GLY A 148 19.87 -0.21 18.43
CA GLY A 148 21.11 0.01 17.68
C GLY A 148 21.48 1.48 17.52
N ARG A 149 20.88 2.40 18.28
CA ARG A 149 21.22 3.84 18.18
C ARG A 149 22.70 4.06 18.48
N GLY A 150 23.42 4.55 17.48
CA GLY A 150 24.87 4.75 17.54
C GLY A 150 25.69 3.50 17.19
N ALA A 151 25.04 2.39 16.83
CA ALA A 151 25.68 1.16 16.40
C ALA A 151 25.59 1.00 14.87
N THR A 152 26.69 0.54 14.29
CA THR A 152 26.79 0.09 12.90
C THR A 152 27.01 -1.42 12.86
N ILE A 153 26.13 -2.13 12.17
CA ILE A 153 26.38 -3.51 11.73
C ILE A 153 26.76 -3.44 10.25
N ASP A 154 28.04 -3.59 9.95
CA ASP A 154 28.57 -3.64 8.59
C ASP A 154 29.16 -5.02 8.34
N VAL A 155 28.41 -5.87 7.64
CA VAL A 155 28.81 -7.25 7.38
C VAL A 155 29.72 -7.40 6.15
N ARG A 156 30.12 -6.29 5.50
CA ARG A 156 31.15 -6.21 4.45
C ARG A 156 31.03 -7.24 3.32
N HIS A 157 29.79 -7.51 2.90
CA HIS A 157 29.44 -8.54 1.92
C HIS A 157 29.97 -9.94 2.28
N GLN A 158 30.16 -10.22 3.58
CA GLN A 158 30.53 -11.55 4.08
C GLN A 158 29.30 -12.36 4.51
N HIS A 159 28.16 -11.70 4.70
CA HIS A 159 26.92 -12.30 5.15
C HIS A 159 25.71 -11.80 4.35
N ASP A 160 24.69 -12.65 4.20
CA ASP A 160 23.45 -12.32 3.49
C ASP A 160 22.59 -11.27 4.21
N SER A 161 22.75 -11.08 5.52
CA SER A 161 21.93 -10.16 6.30
C SER A 161 22.76 -9.52 7.40
N CYS A 162 22.40 -8.29 7.78
CA CYS A 162 22.86 -7.68 9.02
C CYS A 162 22.00 -8.15 10.21
N ILE A 163 20.70 -8.28 10.01
CA ILE A 163 19.75 -8.73 11.05
C ILE A 163 18.86 -9.83 10.49
N THR A 164 18.59 -10.87 11.29
CA THR A 164 17.50 -11.81 11.01
C THR A 164 16.49 -11.81 12.16
N ILE A 165 15.19 -11.83 11.84
CA ILE A 165 14.11 -11.77 12.82
C ILE A 165 13.25 -13.03 12.70
N ASP A 166 13.13 -13.77 13.81
CA ASP A 166 12.18 -14.85 14.01
C ASP A 166 11.59 -14.72 15.43
N ALA A 167 10.86 -13.63 15.63
CA ALA A 167 10.36 -13.21 16.93
C ALA A 167 9.08 -12.39 16.77
N SER A 168 8.32 -12.22 17.85
CA SER A 168 7.12 -11.39 17.90
C SER A 168 7.23 -10.34 19.00
N TYR A 169 6.47 -9.24 18.88
CA TYR A 169 6.50 -8.13 19.83
C TYR A 169 7.92 -7.59 20.06
N VAL A 170 8.59 -7.26 18.96
CA VAL A 170 9.95 -6.72 18.97
C VAL A 170 9.98 -5.36 18.29
N ILE A 171 10.86 -4.48 18.79
CA ILE A 171 11.19 -3.20 18.17
C ILE A 171 12.66 -3.24 17.80
N VAL A 172 12.98 -3.09 16.52
CA VAL A 172 14.34 -2.97 15.98
C VAL A 172 14.53 -1.49 15.64
N ARG A 173 15.32 -0.79 16.45
CA ARG A 173 15.38 0.68 16.42
C ARG A 173 16.79 1.21 16.20
N GLY A 174 16.92 2.15 15.27
CA GLY A 174 18.04 3.09 15.26
C GLY A 174 19.36 2.56 14.71
N PHE A 175 19.35 1.42 14.03
CA PHE A 175 20.57 0.81 13.49
C PHE A 175 21.08 1.52 12.24
N THR A 176 22.39 1.60 12.08
CA THR A 176 23.03 1.74 10.76
C THR A 176 23.43 0.35 10.25
N LEU A 177 22.93 -0.08 9.08
CA LEU A 177 23.16 -1.42 8.53
C LEU A 177 23.79 -1.34 7.14
N LYS A 178 24.87 -2.09 6.90
CA LYS A 178 25.65 -2.05 5.65
C LYS A 178 26.21 -3.39 5.22
N GLY A 179 26.49 -3.50 3.91
CA GLY A 179 27.24 -4.60 3.33
C GLY A 179 26.50 -5.93 3.31
N ALA A 180 25.17 -5.97 3.43
CA ALA A 180 24.44 -7.23 3.39
C ALA A 180 24.41 -7.79 1.95
N GLY A 181 24.74 -9.07 1.78
CA GLY A 181 24.74 -9.75 0.49
C GLY A 181 26.10 -10.40 0.21
N ALA A 182 26.26 -11.65 0.62
CA ALA A 182 27.48 -12.40 0.32
C ALA A 182 27.52 -12.80 -1.16
N PRO A 183 28.72 -12.96 -1.77
CA PRO A 183 28.85 -13.37 -3.17
C PRO A 183 27.99 -14.59 -3.51
N VAL A 184 27.27 -14.49 -4.64
CA VAL A 184 26.33 -15.51 -5.13
C VAL A 184 27.04 -16.86 -5.26
N LYS A 185 26.52 -17.90 -4.58
CA LYS A 185 26.94 -19.31 -4.73
C LYS A 185 25.75 -20.15 -5.16
N GLY A 186 25.77 -20.68 -6.39
CA GLY A 186 24.71 -21.57 -6.91
C GLY A 186 23.33 -20.90 -6.97
N ASN A 187 22.26 -21.65 -6.69
CA ASN A 187 20.89 -21.13 -6.62
C ASN A 187 20.67 -20.32 -5.34
N ALA A 188 21.19 -19.10 -5.33
CA ALA A 188 21.13 -18.19 -4.19
C ALA A 188 19.67 -17.81 -3.85
N ARG A 189 19.32 -17.89 -2.56
CA ARG A 189 18.05 -17.38 -2.04
C ARG A 189 18.10 -15.85 -2.01
N LEU A 190 16.94 -15.20 -2.16
CA LEU A 190 16.77 -13.76 -1.93
C LEU A 190 17.26 -13.38 -0.53
N ILE A 191 17.87 -12.21 -0.40
CA ILE A 191 18.41 -11.72 0.88
C ILE A 191 17.78 -10.39 1.27
N GLY A 192 17.78 -10.13 2.57
CA GLY A 192 17.45 -8.83 3.14
C GLY A 192 18.59 -8.35 4.04
N ALA A 193 18.91 -7.06 4.05
CA ALA A 193 19.76 -6.49 5.11
C ALA A 193 19.13 -6.73 6.49
N ILE A 194 17.80 -6.60 6.57
CA ILE A 194 16.95 -7.21 7.58
C ILE A 194 16.12 -8.31 6.92
N THR A 195 16.32 -9.56 7.31
CA THR A 195 15.49 -10.69 6.84
C THR A 195 14.53 -11.15 7.92
N ILE A 196 13.22 -11.05 7.65
CA ILE A 196 12.15 -11.51 8.55
C ILE A 196 11.74 -12.92 8.13
N LYS A 197 12.02 -13.90 9.00
CA LYS A 197 11.72 -15.32 8.78
C LYS A 197 10.30 -15.68 9.25
N GLY A 198 9.76 -14.93 10.20
CA GLY A 198 8.43 -15.10 10.75
C GLY A 198 8.16 -14.18 11.92
N GLY A 199 6.96 -14.28 12.48
CA GLY A 199 6.54 -13.53 13.66
C GLY A 199 5.38 -12.57 13.40
N ARG A 200 4.99 -11.85 14.45
CA ARG A 200 3.96 -10.82 14.40
C ARG A 200 4.28 -9.65 15.32
N ASN A 201 3.68 -8.49 15.05
CA ASN A 201 3.89 -7.29 15.88
C ASN A 201 5.38 -6.92 15.92
N ILE A 202 5.96 -6.72 14.76
CA ILE A 202 7.37 -6.34 14.57
C ILE A 202 7.39 -4.87 14.18
N VAL A 203 8.18 -4.05 14.87
CA VAL A 203 8.43 -2.65 14.52
C VAL A 203 9.88 -2.52 14.09
N ILE A 204 10.12 -2.00 12.89
CA ILE A 204 11.44 -1.59 12.42
C ILE A 204 11.38 -0.07 12.27
N GLU A 205 12.22 0.65 13.01
CA GLU A 205 12.14 2.10 13.00
C GLU A 205 13.46 2.83 13.15
N ASP A 206 13.52 4.04 12.56
CA ASP A 206 14.65 4.95 12.68
C ASP A 206 15.98 4.32 12.21
N CYS A 207 15.92 3.28 11.36
CA CYS A 207 17.10 2.61 10.81
C CYS A 207 17.59 3.30 9.53
N ASP A 208 18.90 3.29 9.33
CA ASP A 208 19.61 3.74 8.13
C ASP A 208 20.26 2.51 7.48
N ILE A 209 19.79 2.13 6.29
CA ILE A 209 20.19 0.91 5.61
C ILE A 209 20.69 1.27 4.22
N SER A 210 21.94 0.88 3.93
CA SER A 210 22.59 1.11 2.64
C SER A 210 23.49 -0.06 2.25
N ASP A 211 24.03 -0.03 1.04
CA ASP A 211 25.07 -0.97 0.59
C ASP A 211 24.64 -2.44 0.74
N TRP A 212 23.37 -2.73 0.47
CA TRP A 212 22.84 -4.10 0.47
C TRP A 212 22.70 -4.63 -0.95
N GLY A 213 22.59 -5.95 -1.06
CA GLY A 213 22.34 -6.64 -2.31
C GLY A 213 23.59 -7.22 -2.92
N ARG A 214 23.35 -8.05 -3.94
CA ARG A 214 24.40 -8.78 -4.66
C ARG A 214 24.34 -8.41 -6.13
N LYS A 215 25.47 -8.54 -6.80
CA LYS A 215 25.58 -8.40 -8.25
C LYS A 215 25.38 -9.76 -8.92
N ASP A 216 24.49 -9.80 -9.90
CA ASP A 216 24.35 -10.94 -10.82
C ASP A 216 25.57 -10.95 -11.77
N PRO A 217 26.40 -12.01 -11.75
CA PRO A 217 27.59 -12.09 -12.59
C PRO A 217 27.28 -12.26 -14.08
N GLU A 218 26.08 -12.72 -14.45
CA GLU A 218 25.70 -12.91 -15.85
C GLU A 218 25.25 -11.61 -16.51
N THR A 219 24.53 -10.77 -15.78
CA THR A 219 23.93 -9.54 -16.30
C THR A 219 24.73 -8.30 -15.92
N GLY A 220 25.45 -8.33 -14.80
CA GLY A 220 26.16 -7.17 -14.26
C GLY A 220 25.25 -6.20 -13.50
N PHE A 221 23.97 -6.51 -13.33
CA PHE A 221 23.01 -5.75 -12.53
C PHE A 221 22.82 -6.41 -11.15
N GLY A 222 21.98 -5.84 -10.30
CA GLY A 222 21.62 -6.43 -9.02
C GLY A 222 20.85 -7.74 -9.18
N VAL A 223 21.03 -8.64 -8.22
CA VAL A 223 20.17 -9.82 -8.08
C VAL A 223 18.77 -9.35 -7.73
N ASP A 224 17.82 -9.81 -8.54
CA ASP A 224 16.42 -9.42 -8.46
C ASP A 224 15.82 -9.68 -7.08
N TYR A 225 15.13 -8.69 -6.51
CA TYR A 225 14.48 -8.71 -5.20
C TYR A 225 15.40 -8.85 -3.97
N ASP A 226 16.71 -8.62 -4.09
CA ASP A 226 17.54 -8.42 -2.90
C ASP A 226 17.15 -7.09 -2.23
N SER A 227 16.81 -7.10 -0.95
CA SER A 227 16.13 -5.96 -0.31
C SER A 227 16.84 -5.38 0.90
N ALA A 228 16.54 -4.13 1.25
CA ALA A 228 16.93 -3.62 2.57
C ALA A 228 16.12 -4.35 3.66
N ILE A 229 14.82 -4.54 3.45
CA ILE A 229 13.94 -5.30 4.33
C ILE A 229 13.20 -6.35 3.51
N LEU A 230 13.38 -7.64 3.82
CA LEU A 230 12.79 -8.75 3.11
C LEU A 230 11.97 -9.64 4.04
N SER A 231 10.78 -10.04 3.60
CA SER A 231 10.08 -11.20 4.14
C SER A 231 9.51 -12.08 3.04
N ARG A 232 9.65 -13.39 3.22
CA ARG A 232 8.95 -14.43 2.44
C ARG A 232 8.07 -15.31 3.31
N SER A 233 7.81 -14.86 4.53
CA SER A 233 7.04 -15.61 5.51
C SER A 233 5.55 -15.35 5.29
N MET A 234 4.84 -16.37 4.81
CA MET A 234 3.39 -16.29 4.61
C MET A 234 2.60 -16.08 5.91
N THR A 235 3.23 -16.29 7.07
CA THR A 235 2.61 -16.10 8.39
C THR A 235 2.95 -14.76 9.02
N LEU A 236 3.84 -13.95 8.40
CA LEU A 236 4.16 -12.62 8.89
C LEU A 236 2.90 -11.75 8.90
N LYS A 237 2.59 -11.18 10.06
CA LYS A 237 1.42 -10.32 10.28
C LYS A 237 1.81 -9.11 11.14
N GLN A 238 1.25 -7.92 10.90
CA GLN A 238 1.53 -6.75 11.75
C GLN A 238 3.01 -6.36 11.80
N LEU A 239 3.59 -6.12 10.62
CA LEU A 239 4.89 -5.45 10.47
C LEU A 239 4.64 -3.94 10.36
N VAL A 240 5.36 -3.16 11.16
CA VAL A 240 5.48 -1.71 11.02
C VAL A 240 6.89 -1.38 10.58
N VAL A 241 7.05 -0.75 9.42
CA VAL A 241 8.33 -0.14 9.01
C VAL A 241 8.13 1.35 8.97
N GLN A 242 8.83 2.09 9.83
CA GLN A 242 8.63 3.52 9.94
C GLN A 242 9.89 4.35 10.13
N ARG A 243 9.92 5.52 9.49
CA ARG A 243 11.03 6.48 9.64
C ARG A 243 12.40 5.86 9.34
N CYS A 244 12.46 4.88 8.44
CA CYS A 244 13.71 4.30 7.98
C CYS A 244 14.20 5.02 6.73
N LYS A 245 15.53 5.12 6.58
CA LYS A 245 16.19 5.47 5.33
C LYS A 245 16.69 4.19 4.68
N LEU A 246 16.19 3.88 3.50
CA LEU A 246 16.52 2.68 2.73
C LEU A 246 17.07 3.15 1.38
N HIS A 247 18.40 3.23 1.25
CA HIS A 247 19.03 3.98 0.16
C HIS A 247 20.35 3.40 -0.33
N HIS A 248 20.66 3.63 -1.61
CA HIS A 248 21.94 3.25 -2.22
C HIS A 248 22.25 1.76 -1.99
N PRO A 249 21.49 0.83 -2.61
CA PRO A 249 21.89 -0.57 -2.67
C PRO A 249 23.28 -0.69 -3.31
N ALA A 250 23.97 -1.81 -3.10
CA ALA A 250 25.32 -2.05 -3.61
C ALA A 250 25.39 -2.23 -5.14
N SER A 251 24.25 -2.31 -5.82
CA SER A 251 24.16 -2.58 -7.26
C SER A 251 22.97 -1.87 -7.89
N ASP A 252 23.10 -1.54 -9.16
CA ASP A 252 22.03 -0.95 -9.99
C ASP A 252 21.06 -2.00 -10.54
N ALA A 253 19.82 -1.61 -10.83
CA ALA A 253 18.88 -2.39 -11.62
C ALA A 253 19.00 -2.05 -13.11
N ASN A 254 18.72 -3.01 -14.00
CA ASN A 254 18.63 -2.66 -15.42
C ASN A 254 17.38 -1.84 -15.71
N ASN A 255 17.48 -0.92 -16.67
CA ASN A 255 16.30 -0.28 -17.25
C ASN A 255 15.66 -1.14 -18.36
N TRP A 256 14.50 -0.70 -18.86
CA TRP A 256 13.71 -1.41 -19.88
C TRP A 256 14.36 -1.51 -21.28
N TRP A 257 15.47 -0.81 -21.52
CA TRP A 257 16.19 -0.76 -22.81
C TRP A 257 17.60 -1.32 -22.76
N GLU A 258 18.14 -1.60 -21.58
CA GLU A 258 19.46 -2.18 -21.41
C GLU A 258 19.51 -3.67 -21.81
N PRO A 259 20.68 -4.16 -22.24
CA PRO A 259 20.76 -5.27 -23.16
C PRO A 259 20.51 -6.61 -22.46
N LYS A 260 19.34 -7.22 -22.73
CA LYS A 260 19.07 -8.65 -23.01
C LYS A 260 17.57 -8.82 -23.20
N ARG A 261 17.13 -9.24 -24.39
CA ARG A 261 15.71 -9.27 -24.80
C ARG A 261 14.89 -10.33 -24.05
N PRO A 262 13.56 -10.10 -23.97
CA PRO A 262 12.97 -8.98 -23.27
C PRO A 262 13.20 -9.19 -21.77
N THR A 263 13.81 -8.23 -21.08
CA THR A 263 13.96 -8.34 -19.64
C THR A 263 13.29 -7.14 -18.98
N HIS A 264 12.25 -7.46 -18.22
CA HIS A 264 11.75 -6.65 -17.13
C HIS A 264 12.93 -6.16 -16.27
N PRO A 265 12.91 -4.94 -15.70
CA PRO A 265 13.89 -4.50 -14.72
C PRO A 265 14.09 -5.55 -13.64
N LYS A 266 15.36 -5.87 -13.39
CA LYS A 266 15.81 -6.76 -12.33
C LYS A 266 16.84 -6.03 -11.49
N GLY A 267 16.71 -6.18 -10.19
CA GLY A 267 17.63 -5.54 -9.26
C GLY A 267 17.10 -5.46 -7.84
N PRO A 268 17.74 -4.64 -7.01
CA PRO A 268 17.40 -4.53 -5.61
C PRO A 268 16.09 -3.78 -5.39
N GLN A 269 15.49 -4.01 -4.22
CA GLN A 269 14.32 -3.29 -3.71
C GLN A 269 14.61 -2.68 -2.34
N ALA A 270 13.83 -1.69 -1.90
CA ALA A 270 13.92 -1.21 -0.51
C ALA A 270 13.19 -2.17 0.43
N ILE A 271 11.92 -2.50 0.12
CA ILE A 271 11.10 -3.39 0.95
C ILE A 271 10.42 -4.43 0.04
N SER A 272 10.60 -5.71 0.36
CA SER A 272 9.94 -6.80 -0.37
C SER A 272 9.17 -7.74 0.55
N LEU A 273 7.87 -7.88 0.32
CA LEU A 273 6.97 -8.73 1.11
C LEU A 273 6.25 -9.74 0.20
N PHE A 274 6.64 -11.01 0.28
CA PHE A 274 6.07 -12.05 -0.57
C PHE A 274 4.94 -12.82 0.14
N ASN A 275 3.70 -12.59 -0.29
CA ASN A 275 2.51 -13.35 0.14
C ASN A 275 2.33 -13.42 1.66
N THR A 276 2.61 -12.32 2.38
CA THR A 276 2.49 -12.25 3.84
C THR A 276 1.02 -12.26 4.28
N ALA A 277 0.76 -12.50 5.57
CA ALA A 277 -0.60 -12.46 6.11
C ALA A 277 -1.15 -11.02 6.31
N GLY A 278 -0.37 -9.99 5.94
CA GLY A 278 -0.79 -8.60 5.91
C GLY A 278 -0.98 -7.93 7.27
N ASN A 279 -1.88 -6.96 7.29
CA ASN A 279 -2.10 -5.97 8.32
C ASN A 279 -0.80 -5.21 8.63
N HIS A 280 -0.08 -4.79 7.61
CA HIS A 280 1.20 -4.10 7.72
C HIS A 280 1.03 -2.58 7.65
N VAL A 281 1.98 -1.84 8.22
CA VAL A 281 2.03 -0.38 8.08
C VAL A 281 3.43 0.04 7.64
N LEU A 282 3.56 0.55 6.42
CA LEU A 282 4.80 1.09 5.86
C LEU A 282 4.66 2.61 5.78
N ARG A 283 5.30 3.35 6.71
CA ARG A 283 5.05 4.79 6.83
C ARG A 283 6.27 5.67 7.06
N TYR A 284 6.24 6.88 6.50
CA TYR A 284 7.27 7.89 6.77
C TYR A 284 8.71 7.42 6.45
N ASN A 285 8.87 6.44 5.56
CA ASN A 285 10.17 5.97 5.12
C ASN A 285 10.69 6.82 3.97
N GLU A 286 12.01 6.92 3.88
CA GLU A 286 12.73 7.45 2.72
C GLU A 286 13.36 6.28 1.97
N CYS A 287 12.66 5.80 0.94
CA CYS A 287 13.13 4.77 0.04
C CYS A 287 13.61 5.45 -1.25
N THR A 288 14.86 5.91 -1.24
CA THR A 288 15.42 6.81 -2.26
C THR A 288 16.86 6.44 -2.56
N SER A 289 17.32 6.67 -3.79
CA SER A 289 18.70 6.36 -4.19
C SER A 289 19.25 7.45 -5.11
N ASP A 290 20.11 7.09 -6.05
CA ASP A 290 20.58 7.92 -7.15
C ASP A 290 20.44 7.18 -8.50
N LEU A 291 20.84 7.82 -9.59
CA LEU A 291 20.75 7.26 -10.95
C LEU A 291 21.80 6.17 -11.26
N GLU A 292 22.76 5.92 -10.35
CA GLU A 292 23.77 4.86 -10.47
C GLU A 292 23.40 3.63 -9.62
N HIS A 293 22.36 3.73 -8.78
CA HIS A 293 21.89 2.68 -7.87
C HIS A 293 20.35 2.63 -7.86
N MET A 294 19.74 2.49 -9.03
CA MET A 294 18.29 2.42 -9.19
C MET A 294 17.75 1.07 -8.69
N PHE A 295 16.55 1.11 -8.12
CA PHE A 295 15.78 -0.09 -7.79
C PHE A 295 15.09 -0.67 -9.04
N ASN A 296 14.69 -1.95 -9.01
CA ASN A 296 13.69 -2.42 -9.99
C ASN A 296 12.32 -1.83 -9.63
N ASP A 297 11.79 -2.19 -8.46
CA ASP A 297 10.68 -1.56 -7.75
C ASP A 297 11.19 -1.04 -6.41
N VAL A 298 10.56 -0.02 -5.83
CA VAL A 298 11.04 0.48 -4.53
C VAL A 298 10.45 -0.33 -3.38
N ILE A 299 9.13 -0.40 -3.29
CA ILE A 299 8.40 -1.21 -2.29
C ILE A 299 7.53 -2.18 -3.08
N GLY A 300 7.72 -3.48 -2.89
CA GLY A 300 6.94 -4.48 -3.61
C GLY A 300 7.01 -5.88 -2.99
N GLY A 301 6.93 -6.89 -3.84
CA GLY A 301 7.04 -8.28 -3.44
C GLY A 301 6.75 -9.23 -4.59
N GLY A 302 5.76 -10.09 -4.40
CA GLY A 302 5.35 -11.00 -5.47
C GLY A 302 4.04 -11.70 -5.15
N GLY A 303 3.52 -12.41 -6.15
CA GLY A 303 2.17 -12.98 -6.12
C GLY A 303 1.13 -12.12 -6.82
N ASN A 304 1.55 -11.35 -7.83
CA ASN A 304 0.79 -10.29 -8.49
C ASN A 304 -0.54 -10.78 -9.10
N GLY A 305 -0.55 -12.01 -9.62
CA GLY A 305 -1.76 -12.75 -10.04
C GLY A 305 -2.13 -13.82 -9.01
N GLY A 306 -3.00 -13.47 -8.06
CA GLY A 306 -3.40 -14.37 -7.00
C GLY A 306 -4.29 -13.73 -5.94
N THR A 307 -4.88 -14.56 -5.08
CA THR A 307 -5.62 -14.11 -3.88
C THR A 307 -4.71 -13.77 -2.69
N LYS A 308 -3.39 -13.76 -2.93
CA LYS A 308 -2.32 -13.24 -2.07
C LYS A 308 -1.48 -12.26 -2.87
N GLY A 309 -0.55 -11.57 -2.23
CA GLY A 309 0.34 -10.64 -2.92
C GLY A 309 1.04 -9.72 -1.94
N ALA A 310 1.40 -8.52 -2.42
CA ALA A 310 2.08 -7.50 -1.64
C ALA A 310 1.23 -6.23 -1.55
N PRO A 311 1.15 -5.55 -0.39
CA PRO A 311 1.74 -5.89 0.91
C PRO A 311 0.95 -6.96 1.71
N GLY A 312 -0.13 -7.49 1.15
CA GLY A 312 -1.09 -8.34 1.86
C GLY A 312 -2.28 -7.56 2.44
N PRO A 313 -3.33 -8.26 2.88
CA PRO A 313 -4.62 -7.66 3.23
C PRO A 313 -4.52 -6.70 4.43
N ASP A 314 -5.46 -5.77 4.55
CA ASP A 314 -5.62 -4.83 5.66
C ASP A 314 -4.38 -3.95 5.94
N SER A 315 -3.51 -3.77 4.95
CA SER A 315 -2.25 -3.05 5.10
C SER A 315 -2.33 -1.59 4.62
N ASP A 316 -1.48 -0.76 5.22
CA ASP A 316 -1.40 0.67 4.99
C ASP A 316 0.00 1.08 4.50
N ILE A 317 0.06 1.88 3.44
CA ILE A 317 1.30 2.47 2.93
C ILE A 317 1.12 3.98 2.83
N TYR A 318 1.78 4.76 3.69
CA TYR A 318 1.56 6.21 3.70
C TYR A 318 2.69 7.10 4.17
N GLY A 319 2.71 8.35 3.70
CA GLY A 319 3.70 9.32 4.14
C GLY A 319 5.11 8.98 3.70
N ASN A 320 5.33 8.03 2.78
CA ASN A 320 6.67 7.67 2.34
C ASN A 320 7.18 8.64 1.25
N VAL A 321 8.50 8.78 1.16
CA VAL A 321 9.19 9.34 -0.02
C VAL A 321 9.77 8.17 -0.79
N VAL A 322 9.35 8.01 -2.04
CA VAL A 322 9.65 6.84 -2.87
C VAL A 322 10.23 7.32 -4.19
N SER A 323 11.43 6.84 -4.55
CA SER A 323 12.07 7.25 -5.79
C SER A 323 13.17 6.32 -6.30
N HIS A 324 13.64 6.60 -7.51
CA HIS A 324 14.78 5.98 -8.17
C HIS A 324 14.54 4.50 -8.48
N CYS A 325 13.48 4.20 -9.26
CA CYS A 325 13.26 2.84 -9.77
C CYS A 325 12.95 2.82 -11.28
N TRP A 326 13.23 1.68 -11.91
CA TRP A 326 12.98 1.46 -13.33
C TRP A 326 11.64 0.78 -13.65
N ASP A 327 10.90 0.33 -12.64
CA ASP A 327 9.54 -0.19 -12.78
C ASP A 327 8.56 0.48 -11.80
N ASP A 328 8.04 -0.22 -10.79
CA ASP A 328 6.97 0.31 -9.94
C ASP A 328 7.52 1.04 -8.70
N GLY A 329 7.04 2.26 -8.44
CA GLY A 329 7.35 2.95 -7.19
C GLY A 329 6.82 2.19 -5.98
N LEU A 330 5.54 1.86 -6.02
CA LEU A 330 4.85 1.03 -5.02
C LEU A 330 4.13 -0.11 -5.74
N GLU A 331 4.60 -1.35 -5.64
CA GLU A 331 3.88 -2.53 -6.11
C GLU A 331 2.85 -2.96 -5.05
N VAL A 332 1.56 -2.82 -5.39
CA VAL A 332 0.42 -3.09 -4.51
C VAL A 332 -0.55 -4.00 -5.27
N GLU A 333 -0.20 -5.28 -5.34
CA GLU A 333 -0.76 -6.25 -6.30
C GLU A 333 -1.19 -7.57 -5.62
N GLY A 334 -2.08 -8.29 -6.30
CA GLY A 334 -2.66 -9.56 -5.91
C GLY A 334 -3.85 -9.43 -4.96
N GLY A 335 -3.79 -10.19 -3.86
CA GLY A 335 -4.83 -10.35 -2.84
C GLY A 335 -5.12 -9.12 -1.96
N ASN A 336 -4.99 -7.90 -2.50
CA ASN A 336 -5.37 -6.68 -1.82
C ASN A 336 -6.78 -6.81 -1.23
N ARG A 337 -6.97 -6.45 0.03
CA ARG A 337 -8.28 -6.52 0.71
C ARG A 337 -8.28 -5.51 1.83
N ASN A 338 -9.04 -4.43 1.71
CA ASN A 338 -8.88 -3.26 2.58
C ASN A 338 -7.43 -2.75 2.63
N THR A 339 -6.69 -2.87 1.53
CA THR A 339 -5.35 -2.28 1.39
C THR A 339 -5.50 -0.80 1.10
N ARG A 340 -4.73 0.07 1.77
CA ARG A 340 -4.89 1.53 1.70
C ARG A 340 -3.53 2.19 1.47
N VAL A 341 -3.45 3.01 0.42
CA VAL A 341 -2.22 3.68 -0.02
C VAL A 341 -2.47 5.18 -0.09
N TRP A 342 -1.86 5.98 0.78
CA TRP A 342 -2.15 7.40 0.81
C TRP A 342 -1.02 8.32 1.23
N ASN A 343 -1.10 9.60 0.87
CA ASN A 343 -0.11 10.61 1.27
C ASN A 343 1.35 10.19 0.99
N ASN A 344 1.62 9.39 -0.04
CA ASN A 344 3.00 9.12 -0.47
C ASN A 344 3.44 10.18 -1.48
N TYR A 345 4.71 10.55 -1.43
CA TYR A 345 5.37 11.35 -2.47
C TYR A 345 6.25 10.42 -3.32
N ILE A 346 5.90 10.27 -4.59
CA ILE A 346 6.52 9.34 -5.53
C ILE A 346 7.14 10.14 -6.68
N HIS A 347 8.42 9.92 -6.93
CA HIS A 347 9.20 10.72 -7.87
C HIS A 347 10.28 9.86 -8.54
N GLN A 348 10.61 10.09 -9.80
CA GLN A 348 11.67 9.35 -10.52
C GLN A 348 11.42 7.83 -10.52
N THR A 349 10.25 7.40 -11.01
CA THR A 349 9.89 5.98 -11.16
C THR A 349 9.40 5.72 -12.59
N PHE A 350 9.26 4.47 -13.06
CA PHE A 350 8.56 4.25 -14.33
C PHE A 350 7.05 4.37 -14.12
N MET A 351 6.49 3.58 -13.22
CA MET A 351 5.10 3.65 -12.79
C MET A 351 5.05 4.26 -11.39
N GLY A 352 4.02 5.06 -11.10
CA GLY A 352 3.84 5.59 -9.74
C GLY A 352 3.53 4.46 -8.76
N ILE A 353 2.43 3.76 -9.03
CA ILE A 353 1.91 2.65 -8.23
C ILE A 353 1.56 1.48 -9.18
N GLY A 354 2.10 0.29 -8.87
CA GLY A 354 1.80 -1.00 -9.47
C GLY A 354 0.49 -1.59 -8.92
N ASN A 355 -0.44 -1.94 -9.81
CA ASN A 355 -1.72 -2.61 -9.51
C ASN A 355 -2.21 -3.47 -10.70
N ALA A 356 -1.45 -4.50 -11.05
CA ALA A 356 -1.77 -5.49 -12.07
C ALA A 356 -1.74 -6.90 -11.46
N ALA A 357 -2.67 -7.28 -10.57
CA ALA A 357 -4.04 -6.77 -10.40
C ALA A 357 -4.47 -6.66 -8.93
N THR A 358 -5.67 -6.13 -8.66
CA THR A 358 -6.35 -6.32 -7.36
C THR A 358 -7.40 -7.43 -7.49
N SER A 359 -7.20 -8.54 -6.80
CA SER A 359 -8.04 -9.74 -6.94
C SER A 359 -9.19 -9.84 -5.94
N ILE A 360 -9.04 -9.31 -4.72
CA ILE A 360 -10.11 -9.42 -3.71
C ILE A 360 -10.81 -8.08 -3.51
N GLY A 361 -10.02 -7.03 -3.30
CA GLY A 361 -10.48 -5.69 -2.99
C GLY A 361 -11.23 -5.57 -1.64
N PRO A 362 -11.59 -4.36 -1.24
CA PRO A 362 -11.26 -3.13 -1.93
C PRO A 362 -9.78 -2.71 -1.75
N LEU A 363 -9.20 -2.12 -2.80
CA LEU A 363 -7.96 -1.33 -2.72
C LEU A 363 -8.34 0.16 -2.71
N TYR A 364 -7.73 0.94 -1.83
CA TYR A 364 -7.89 2.38 -1.75
C TYR A 364 -6.57 3.07 -2.07
N VAL A 365 -6.57 3.97 -3.04
CA VAL A 365 -5.41 4.82 -3.39
C VAL A 365 -5.84 6.26 -3.32
N PHE A 366 -5.35 7.02 -2.34
CA PHE A 366 -5.83 8.39 -2.16
C PHE A 366 -4.79 9.39 -1.69
N ARG A 367 -4.92 10.65 -2.11
CA ARG A 367 -4.02 11.74 -1.66
C ARG A 367 -2.52 11.49 -1.89
N ASN A 368 -2.17 10.59 -2.81
CA ASN A 368 -0.77 10.42 -3.21
C ASN A 368 -0.38 11.52 -4.21
N VAL A 369 0.89 11.89 -4.18
CA VAL A 369 1.46 12.85 -5.12
C VAL A 369 2.53 12.15 -5.95
N VAL A 370 2.36 12.15 -7.26
CA VAL A 370 3.32 11.57 -8.22
C VAL A 370 3.81 12.67 -9.14
N SER A 371 5.12 12.82 -9.30
CA SER A 371 5.67 14.02 -9.95
C SER A 371 6.51 13.76 -11.20
N ARG A 372 7.37 12.73 -11.18
CA ARG A 372 8.30 12.43 -12.27
C ARG A 372 8.29 10.96 -12.63
N SER A 373 8.21 10.68 -13.93
CA SER A 373 8.06 9.34 -14.49
C SER A 373 8.95 9.12 -15.72
N GLN A 374 9.84 8.12 -15.65
CA GLN A 374 10.82 7.75 -16.68
C GLN A 374 11.09 6.24 -16.67
N ASN A 375 11.23 5.61 -17.84
CA ASN A 375 11.64 4.20 -17.96
C ASN A 375 13.13 4.00 -18.30
N ARG A 376 13.83 5.11 -18.57
CA ARG A 376 15.28 5.25 -18.76
C ARG A 376 15.62 6.76 -18.70
N PRO A 377 16.90 7.17 -18.54
CA PRO A 377 17.26 8.56 -18.23
C PRO A 377 16.73 9.64 -19.18
N ASP A 378 16.49 9.30 -20.45
CA ASP A 378 16.14 10.24 -21.53
C ASP A 378 14.74 10.00 -22.13
N ALA A 379 13.92 9.14 -21.54
CA ALA A 379 12.59 8.82 -22.05
C ALA A 379 11.49 8.97 -21.00
N GLY A 380 10.26 9.10 -21.50
CA GLY A 380 9.08 9.19 -20.66
C GLY A 380 8.76 7.87 -19.98
N GLY A 381 8.13 7.96 -18.81
CA GLY A 381 7.71 6.79 -18.07
C GLY A 381 6.29 6.38 -18.41
N GLY A 382 5.60 5.79 -17.44
CA GLY A 382 4.33 5.11 -17.60
C GLY A 382 3.19 5.84 -16.89
N ASN A 383 2.32 5.03 -16.28
CA ASN A 383 1.10 5.49 -15.64
C ASN A 383 1.36 5.95 -14.19
N PHE A 384 0.53 6.86 -13.70
CA PHE A 384 0.38 7.08 -12.27
C PHE A 384 0.00 5.77 -11.56
N LEU A 385 -1.03 5.10 -12.07
CA LEU A 385 -1.46 3.79 -11.57
C LEU A 385 -1.42 2.79 -12.72
N LYS A 386 -0.46 1.87 -12.68
CA LYS A 386 -0.43 0.67 -13.53
C LYS A 386 -1.62 -0.17 -13.11
N MET A 387 -2.54 -0.43 -14.04
CA MET A 387 -3.75 -1.19 -13.75
C MET A 387 -3.89 -2.38 -14.69
N GLY A 388 -4.50 -3.45 -14.21
CA GLY A 388 -5.02 -4.50 -15.08
C GLY A 388 -4.29 -5.83 -14.96
N PHE A 389 -3.80 -6.34 -16.09
CA PHE A 389 -3.55 -7.77 -16.29
C PHE A 389 -2.35 -8.33 -15.50
N ALA A 390 -2.63 -9.28 -14.60
CA ALA A 390 -1.69 -10.01 -13.73
C ALA A 390 -1.34 -11.41 -14.27
N GLY A 391 -1.07 -11.52 -15.57
CA GLY A 391 -1.01 -12.83 -16.23
C GLY A 391 -2.39 -13.42 -16.57
N GLY A 392 -3.49 -12.82 -16.12
CA GLY A 392 -4.86 -13.25 -16.40
C GLY A 392 -5.92 -12.20 -16.01
N GLU A 393 -7.07 -12.18 -16.71
CA GLU A 393 -8.22 -11.32 -16.36
C GLU A 393 -9.00 -11.86 -15.16
N GLU A 394 -8.85 -13.16 -14.85
CA GLU A 394 -9.42 -13.83 -13.69
C GLU A 394 -8.96 -13.22 -12.36
N TRP A 395 -7.81 -12.53 -12.35
CA TRP A 395 -7.27 -11.85 -11.19
C TRP A 395 -7.79 -10.41 -11.01
N MET A 396 -8.60 -9.91 -11.94
CA MET A 396 -9.06 -8.51 -11.98
C MET A 396 -10.48 -8.36 -11.43
N THR A 397 -10.73 -8.90 -10.24
CA THR A 397 -12.07 -9.06 -9.64
C THR A 397 -12.33 -8.16 -8.43
N GLY A 398 -11.30 -7.55 -7.85
CA GLY A 398 -11.45 -6.70 -6.68
C GLY A 398 -11.81 -5.26 -7.02
N HIS A 399 -12.72 -4.67 -6.24
CA HIS A 399 -13.05 -3.24 -6.36
C HIS A 399 -11.87 -2.35 -5.99
N MET A 400 -11.79 -1.18 -6.62
CA MET A 400 -10.74 -0.19 -6.38
C MET A 400 -11.33 1.21 -6.28
N TYR A 401 -10.82 2.00 -5.34
CA TYR A 401 -11.25 3.37 -5.07
C TYR A 401 -10.05 4.31 -5.14
N ILE A 402 -10.05 5.20 -6.14
CA ILE A 402 -8.93 6.07 -6.46
C ILE A 402 -9.35 7.52 -6.25
N PHE A 403 -8.97 8.13 -5.12
CA PHE A 403 -9.53 9.42 -4.69
C PHE A 403 -8.49 10.49 -4.43
N HIS A 404 -8.71 11.73 -4.89
CA HIS A 404 -7.86 12.85 -4.47
C HIS A 404 -6.36 12.66 -4.74
N ASN A 405 -5.92 11.89 -5.73
CA ASN A 405 -4.49 11.81 -6.04
C ASN A 405 -4.06 13.00 -6.92
N THR A 406 -2.77 13.30 -6.97
CA THR A 406 -2.24 14.41 -7.76
C THR A 406 -1.02 14.00 -8.55
N LEU A 407 -1.14 14.05 -9.88
CA LEU A 407 0.01 14.14 -10.76
C LEU A 407 0.50 15.60 -10.75
N PHE A 408 1.61 15.85 -10.08
CA PHE A 408 2.17 17.17 -9.86
C PHE A 408 3.26 17.48 -10.88
N ARG A 409 3.11 18.55 -11.65
CA ARG A 409 4.12 19.00 -12.62
C ARG A 409 5.29 19.69 -11.90
N SER A 410 6.20 18.91 -11.31
CA SER A 410 7.46 19.44 -10.76
C SER A 410 8.44 19.85 -11.87
N ASP A 411 8.37 19.15 -13.00
CA ASP A 411 9.11 19.39 -14.23
C ASP A 411 8.32 18.81 -15.43
N GLU A 412 8.94 18.72 -16.59
CA GLU A 412 8.31 18.24 -17.83
C GLU A 412 8.22 16.71 -17.94
N TRP A 413 8.70 15.96 -16.93
CA TRP A 413 8.75 14.51 -16.95
C TRP A 413 7.56 13.86 -16.23
N LEU A 414 6.37 14.45 -16.34
CA LEU A 414 5.12 13.86 -15.84
C LEU A 414 4.88 12.42 -16.37
N PRO A 415 4.05 11.61 -15.66
CA PRO A 415 3.53 10.35 -16.19
C PRO A 415 2.89 10.50 -17.57
N THR A 416 3.07 9.49 -18.42
CA THR A 416 2.44 9.42 -19.76
C THR A 416 1.07 8.73 -19.72
N GLY A 417 0.56 8.44 -18.52
CA GLY A 417 -0.81 8.01 -18.32
C GLY A 417 -1.28 8.21 -16.88
N GLY A 418 -2.59 8.29 -16.68
CA GLY A 418 -3.21 8.34 -15.36
C GLY A 418 -3.55 6.94 -14.87
N LEU A 419 -4.77 6.49 -15.15
CA LEU A 419 -5.32 5.22 -14.68
C LEU A 419 -5.31 4.16 -15.79
N GLY A 420 -4.30 3.29 -15.78
CA GLY A 420 -4.22 2.10 -16.63
C GLY A 420 -3.85 2.31 -18.11
N GLY A 421 -3.85 3.54 -18.63
CA GLY A 421 -3.37 3.84 -19.98
C GLY A 421 -4.21 3.18 -21.09
N ASP A 422 -3.68 2.18 -21.79
CA ASP A 422 -4.40 1.38 -22.77
C ASP A 422 -4.72 -0.05 -22.28
N ARG A 423 -4.38 -0.36 -21.03
CA ARG A 423 -4.62 -1.67 -20.40
C ARG A 423 -6.10 -1.86 -20.08
N ILE A 424 -6.51 -3.11 -19.95
CA ILE A 424 -7.84 -3.47 -19.44
C ILE A 424 -7.91 -3.02 -17.98
N VAL A 425 -8.98 -2.32 -17.61
CA VAL A 425 -9.25 -1.86 -16.24
C VAL A 425 -10.67 -2.28 -15.87
N LYS A 426 -10.87 -2.82 -14.67
CA LYS A 426 -12.18 -3.27 -14.19
C LYS A 426 -12.42 -2.82 -12.75
N HIS A 427 -13.69 -2.62 -12.37
CA HIS A 427 -14.11 -2.41 -10.98
C HIS A 427 -13.52 -1.17 -10.29
N VAL A 428 -13.26 -0.10 -11.05
CA VAL A 428 -12.65 1.14 -10.53
C VAL A 428 -13.69 2.22 -10.31
N VAL A 429 -13.61 2.88 -9.15
CA VAL A 429 -14.26 4.18 -8.93
C VAL A 429 -13.17 5.23 -8.73
N SER A 430 -13.13 6.24 -9.59
CA SER A 430 -12.19 7.35 -9.53
C SER A 430 -12.92 8.65 -9.27
N ARG A 431 -12.47 9.44 -8.29
CA ARG A 431 -13.05 10.74 -7.96
C ARG A 431 -12.00 11.74 -7.51
N ASN A 432 -12.15 12.99 -7.93
CA ASN A 432 -11.41 14.13 -7.40
C ASN A 432 -9.89 14.02 -7.58
N ASN A 433 -9.38 13.28 -8.55
CA ASN A 433 -7.96 13.20 -8.86
C ASN A 433 -7.54 14.31 -9.82
N ILE A 434 -6.31 14.79 -9.68
CA ILE A 434 -5.64 15.61 -10.69
C ILE A 434 -4.81 14.65 -11.56
N LEU A 435 -5.33 14.28 -12.73
CA LEU A 435 -4.72 13.42 -13.74
C LEU A 435 -4.02 14.27 -14.81
N HIS A 436 -3.10 15.13 -14.36
CA HIS A 436 -2.23 15.96 -15.22
C HIS A 436 -1.12 15.09 -15.82
N VAL A 437 -1.42 14.46 -16.95
CA VAL A 437 -0.47 13.64 -17.71
C VAL A 437 0.41 14.52 -18.60
N ARG A 438 1.51 13.95 -19.10
CA ARG A 438 2.56 14.67 -19.84
C ARG A 438 2.06 15.48 -21.03
N GLY A 439 1.08 14.99 -21.77
CA GLY A 439 0.45 15.78 -22.82
C GLY A 439 -0.94 15.30 -23.20
N GLU A 440 -1.67 16.15 -23.91
CA GLU A 440 -3.08 15.91 -24.28
C GLU A 440 -3.32 14.64 -25.13
N LYS A 441 -2.26 14.08 -25.74
CA LYS A 441 -2.33 12.82 -26.51
C LYS A 441 -2.32 11.57 -25.62
N ASP A 442 -1.85 11.70 -24.40
CA ASP A 442 -1.71 10.64 -23.41
C ASP A 442 -3.08 10.29 -22.80
N GLN A 443 -3.18 9.16 -22.09
CA GLN A 443 -4.45 8.67 -21.55
C GLN A 443 -4.56 9.03 -20.06
N SER A 444 -5.51 9.90 -19.69
CA SER A 444 -5.79 10.17 -18.27
C SER A 444 -6.50 8.98 -17.63
N VAL A 445 -7.37 8.30 -18.36
CA VAL A 445 -8.03 7.06 -17.93
C VAL A 445 -8.05 6.03 -19.06
N SER A 446 -8.18 4.75 -18.70
CA SER A 446 -8.14 3.68 -19.69
C SER A 446 -9.26 3.76 -20.73
N ARG A 447 -8.88 3.58 -21.99
CA ARG A 447 -9.79 3.50 -23.15
C ARG A 447 -9.98 2.10 -23.72
N ASN A 448 -9.56 1.06 -23.00
CA ASN A 448 -9.67 -0.29 -23.50
C ASN A 448 -11.16 -0.72 -23.60
N LYS A 449 -11.52 -1.38 -24.71
CA LYS A 449 -12.91 -1.80 -24.97
C LYS A 449 -13.38 -2.93 -24.06
N LEU A 450 -12.45 -3.62 -23.40
CA LEU A 450 -12.72 -4.69 -22.43
C LEU A 450 -12.85 -4.16 -20.99
N ASN A 451 -12.85 -2.84 -20.81
CA ASN A 451 -13.12 -2.23 -19.52
C ASN A 451 -14.54 -2.59 -19.03
N VAL A 452 -14.67 -2.91 -17.74
CA VAL A 452 -15.95 -3.34 -17.13
C VAL A 452 -16.12 -2.71 -15.75
N ASP A 453 -17.32 -2.25 -15.42
CA ASP A 453 -17.67 -1.75 -14.08
C ASP A 453 -16.72 -0.65 -13.57
N ASN A 454 -16.32 0.27 -14.46
CA ASN A 454 -15.58 1.47 -14.08
C ASN A 454 -16.50 2.67 -14.01
N SER A 455 -16.30 3.51 -13.01
CA SER A 455 -16.90 4.83 -12.88
C SER A 455 -15.79 5.85 -12.62
N TYR A 456 -15.31 6.47 -13.69
CA TYR A 456 -14.50 7.69 -13.61
C TYR A 456 -15.47 8.87 -13.52
N ASP A 457 -15.21 9.88 -12.69
CA ASP A 457 -16.00 11.11 -12.64
C ASP A 457 -15.31 12.14 -11.72
N TYR A 458 -15.67 13.43 -11.82
CA TYR A 458 -15.13 14.51 -10.97
C TYR A 458 -13.59 14.60 -10.94
N ASP A 459 -12.88 14.06 -11.93
CA ASP A 459 -11.42 14.19 -12.02
C ASP A 459 -11.06 15.47 -12.81
N LEU A 460 -9.92 16.10 -12.50
CA LEU A 460 -9.30 17.15 -13.31
C LEU A 460 -8.26 16.52 -14.23
N PHE A 461 -8.38 16.69 -15.54
CA PHE A 461 -7.52 15.99 -16.50
C PHE A 461 -7.24 16.80 -17.76
N ASN A 462 -6.03 16.64 -18.31
CA ASN A 462 -5.62 17.24 -19.59
C ASN A 462 -5.52 16.21 -20.74
N GLY A 463 -5.35 14.92 -20.42
CA GLY A 463 -5.24 13.84 -21.39
C GLY A 463 -6.58 13.39 -22.00
N ARG A 464 -6.53 12.26 -22.70
CA ARG A 464 -7.69 11.61 -23.33
C ARG A 464 -8.48 10.79 -22.30
N GLU A 465 -9.79 10.76 -22.52
CA GLU A 465 -10.75 9.88 -21.84
C GLU A 465 -11.74 9.30 -22.88
N PRO A 466 -12.35 8.13 -22.61
CA PRO A 466 -13.46 7.62 -23.42
C PRO A 466 -14.70 8.49 -23.30
N ALA A 467 -15.32 8.86 -24.42
CA ALA A 467 -16.48 9.75 -24.41
C ALA A 467 -17.57 9.33 -23.40
N GLY A 468 -17.95 10.27 -22.53
CA GLY A 468 -19.07 10.13 -21.60
C GLY A 468 -18.73 9.45 -20.28
N VAL A 469 -17.45 9.19 -19.97
CA VAL A 469 -17.07 8.65 -18.66
C VAL A 469 -16.92 9.75 -17.61
N GLU A 470 -16.42 10.94 -17.95
CA GLU A 470 -16.24 12.08 -17.02
C GLU A 470 -17.39 13.10 -17.10
N ALA A 471 -18.59 12.75 -16.64
CA ALA A 471 -19.77 13.61 -16.78
C ALA A 471 -19.65 14.95 -16.03
N HIS A 472 -18.99 14.95 -14.88
CA HIS A 472 -18.71 16.10 -14.02
C HIS A 472 -17.20 16.41 -13.95
N GLY A 473 -16.37 15.68 -14.70
CA GLY A 473 -14.93 15.92 -14.75
C GLY A 473 -14.59 17.27 -15.36
N VAL A 474 -13.43 17.80 -14.97
CA VAL A 474 -12.95 19.10 -15.41
C VAL A 474 -11.80 18.91 -16.38
N ARG A 475 -11.98 19.29 -17.65
CA ARG A 475 -10.89 19.29 -18.63
C ARG A 475 -10.03 20.54 -18.47
N GLY A 476 -8.75 20.36 -18.18
CA GLY A 476 -7.78 21.45 -18.05
C GLY A 476 -6.52 21.03 -17.32
N GLU A 477 -5.59 21.99 -17.17
CA GLU A 477 -4.40 21.81 -16.34
C GLU A 477 -4.57 22.52 -14.98
N PRO A 478 -4.10 21.91 -13.87
CA PRO A 478 -4.11 22.55 -12.56
C PRO A 478 -3.17 23.76 -12.53
N VAL A 479 -3.62 24.84 -11.89
CA VAL A 479 -2.77 25.93 -11.41
C VAL A 479 -2.57 25.76 -9.91
N TYR A 480 -1.32 25.77 -9.45
CA TYR A 480 -0.98 25.62 -8.03
C TYR A 480 -0.63 26.96 -7.40
N GLU A 481 -0.77 27.08 -6.09
CA GLU A 481 -0.30 28.26 -5.37
C GLU A 481 1.21 28.47 -5.53
N ALA A 482 1.68 29.72 -5.42
CA ALA A 482 3.10 30.03 -5.41
C ALA A 482 3.86 29.24 -4.32
N GLY A 483 5.05 28.75 -4.67
CA GLY A 483 5.88 27.92 -3.78
C GLY A 483 5.38 26.48 -3.61
N SER A 484 4.49 26.00 -4.48
CA SER A 484 4.07 24.60 -4.48
C SER A 484 5.20 23.67 -4.92
N GLY A 485 5.25 22.49 -4.32
CA GLY A 485 6.29 21.49 -4.50
C GLY A 485 6.60 20.74 -3.22
N PHE A 486 7.46 19.73 -3.35
CA PHE A 486 8.05 19.02 -2.23
C PHE A 486 9.35 19.71 -1.80
N ASP A 487 9.50 19.91 -0.49
CA ASP A 487 10.72 20.42 0.13
C ASP A 487 11.51 19.24 0.74
N PRO A 488 12.67 18.86 0.15
CA PRO A 488 13.46 17.74 0.62
C PRO A 488 14.16 17.99 1.96
N ALA A 489 14.25 19.23 2.45
CA ALA A 489 14.87 19.55 3.74
C ALA A 489 13.88 19.34 4.90
N THR A 490 12.66 19.87 4.77
CA THR A 490 11.61 19.70 5.79
C THR A 490 10.82 18.41 5.63
N LYS A 491 10.96 17.74 4.47
CA LYS A 491 10.11 16.63 4.01
C LYS A 491 8.62 16.96 4.02
N THR A 492 8.30 18.21 3.71
CA THR A 492 6.91 18.65 3.56
C THR A 492 6.59 18.98 2.12
N GLY A 493 5.31 18.98 1.76
CA GLY A 493 4.88 19.35 0.42
C GLY A 493 3.64 20.23 0.42
N LYS A 494 3.68 21.24 -0.44
CA LYS A 494 2.55 22.15 -0.72
C LYS A 494 2.05 21.88 -2.13
N PHE A 495 0.80 21.46 -2.26
CA PHE A 495 0.21 21.08 -3.55
C PHE A 495 -1.22 21.61 -3.68
N GLN A 496 -1.53 22.69 -2.96
CA GLN A 496 -2.84 23.33 -3.00
C GLN A 496 -3.02 24.06 -4.32
N LEU A 497 -4.24 24.00 -4.85
CA LEU A 497 -4.62 24.72 -6.05
C LEU A 497 -4.68 26.22 -5.78
N ALA A 498 -4.24 27.03 -6.75
CA ALA A 498 -4.48 28.47 -6.72
C ALA A 498 -5.99 28.77 -6.80
N PRO A 499 -6.48 29.91 -6.25
CA PRO A 499 -7.92 30.20 -6.17
C PRO A 499 -8.69 30.17 -7.51
N ASP A 500 -8.01 30.42 -8.63
CA ASP A 500 -8.55 30.45 -10.00
C ASP A 500 -8.31 29.15 -10.79
N SER A 501 -7.71 28.15 -10.16
CA SER A 501 -7.44 26.84 -10.77
C SER A 501 -8.74 26.07 -11.04
N PRO A 502 -8.84 25.32 -12.16
CA PRO A 502 -10.07 24.63 -12.56
C PRO A 502 -10.57 23.55 -11.57
N GLY A 503 -9.70 23.01 -10.71
CA GLY A 503 -10.07 21.99 -9.72
C GLY A 503 -10.60 22.52 -8.38
N VAL A 504 -10.68 23.85 -8.24
CA VAL A 504 -11.15 24.52 -7.01
C VAL A 504 -12.65 24.31 -6.81
N ALA A 505 -13.03 23.79 -5.62
CA ALA A 505 -14.42 23.55 -5.23
C ALA A 505 -15.24 22.83 -6.32
N ALA A 506 -14.61 21.87 -7.00
CA ALA A 506 -15.17 21.12 -8.11
C ALA A 506 -15.27 19.62 -7.82
N GLY A 507 -14.82 19.15 -6.65
CA GLY A 507 -14.84 17.74 -6.29
C GLY A 507 -16.18 17.26 -5.73
N GLU A 508 -16.41 15.95 -5.81
CA GLU A 508 -17.51 15.23 -5.16
C GLU A 508 -17.24 15.09 -3.65
N ILE A 509 -18.30 15.15 -2.84
CA ILE A 509 -18.22 14.80 -1.41
C ILE A 509 -18.18 13.29 -1.28
N ILE A 510 -17.08 12.76 -0.74
CA ILE A 510 -16.86 11.34 -0.54
C ILE A 510 -16.80 11.11 0.98
N PRO A 511 -17.81 10.45 1.58
CA PRO A 511 -17.87 10.25 3.02
C PRO A 511 -16.55 9.69 3.55
N ASN A 512 -16.07 10.23 4.67
CA ASN A 512 -14.82 9.87 5.36
C ASN A 512 -13.51 10.00 4.56
N PHE A 513 -13.52 10.47 3.30
CA PHE A 513 -12.31 10.72 2.51
C PHE A 513 -12.03 12.22 2.33
N ASN A 514 -13.06 13.06 2.39
CA ASN A 514 -12.90 14.51 2.29
C ASN A 514 -13.89 15.28 3.19
N ASP A 515 -14.31 14.68 4.30
CA ASP A 515 -15.12 15.34 5.34
C ASP A 515 -14.49 16.68 5.78
N GLY A 516 -15.33 17.67 6.09
CA GLY A 516 -14.87 18.94 6.66
C GLY A 516 -14.12 19.85 5.69
N PHE A 517 -14.30 19.68 4.37
CA PHE A 517 -13.81 20.63 3.38
C PHE A 517 -14.39 22.04 3.59
N ALA A 518 -13.67 23.06 3.14
CA ALA A 518 -14.11 24.44 3.18
C ALA A 518 -14.82 24.83 1.87
N GLY A 519 -15.88 25.65 1.95
CA GLY A 519 -16.61 26.14 0.79
C GLY A 519 -17.80 25.27 0.40
N LYS A 520 -18.17 25.28 -0.89
CA LYS A 520 -19.37 24.59 -1.40
C LYS A 520 -19.13 23.13 -1.78
N ALA A 521 -17.89 22.79 -2.11
CA ALA A 521 -17.45 21.46 -2.50
C ALA A 521 -15.93 21.35 -2.21
N PRO A 522 -15.40 20.12 -2.04
CA PRO A 522 -13.97 19.91 -1.87
C PRO A 522 -13.18 20.29 -3.13
N ASP A 523 -11.89 20.60 -2.96
CA ASP A 523 -10.98 20.75 -4.08
C ASP A 523 -10.58 19.37 -4.64
N ILE A 524 -10.43 19.31 -5.96
CA ILE A 524 -9.83 18.16 -6.65
C ILE A 524 -8.32 18.12 -6.31
N GLY A 525 -7.79 16.93 -6.04
CA GLY A 525 -6.39 16.67 -5.74
C GLY A 525 -6.09 16.34 -4.27
N ALA A 526 -4.80 16.08 -4.00
CA ALA A 526 -4.32 15.48 -2.76
C ALA A 526 -4.34 16.42 -1.56
N HIS A 527 -4.21 17.72 -1.81
CA HIS A 527 -3.96 18.71 -0.79
C HIS A 527 -5.12 19.71 -0.72
N PRO A 528 -6.04 19.57 0.26
CA PRO A 528 -7.16 20.50 0.42
C PRO A 528 -6.69 21.91 0.72
N ARG A 529 -7.40 22.93 0.23
CA ARG A 529 -7.13 24.33 0.61
C ARG A 529 -7.09 24.52 2.12
N GLY A 530 -6.13 25.32 2.58
CA GLY A 530 -6.01 25.68 4.00
C GLY A 530 -5.54 24.56 4.93
N ALA A 531 -5.33 23.34 4.42
CA ALA A 531 -4.67 22.28 5.19
C ALA A 531 -3.19 22.65 5.46
N PRO A 532 -2.59 22.14 6.55
CA PRO A 532 -1.15 22.27 6.75
C PRO A 532 -0.37 21.53 5.65
N PRO A 533 0.92 21.89 5.41
CA PRO A 533 1.78 21.16 4.49
C PRO A 533 1.74 19.65 4.73
N MET A 534 1.60 18.89 3.64
CA MET A 534 1.64 17.43 3.70
C MET A 534 3.01 16.98 4.20
N ARG A 535 3.06 15.92 4.99
CA ARG A 535 4.31 15.38 5.55
C ARG A 535 4.65 14.05 4.90
N PHE A 536 5.91 13.91 4.51
CA PHE A 536 6.48 12.69 3.93
C PHE A 536 7.79 12.36 4.64
N GLY A 537 8.27 11.13 4.52
CA GLY A 537 9.60 10.71 4.98
C GLY A 537 9.90 11.05 6.45
N ILE A 538 11.18 11.27 6.75
CA ILE A 538 11.65 11.57 8.10
C ILE A 538 11.80 13.09 8.21
N PRO A 539 11.04 13.77 9.10
CA PRO A 539 11.19 15.21 9.27
C PRO A 539 12.66 15.61 9.48
N GLY A 540 13.11 16.65 8.79
CA GLY A 540 14.40 17.29 9.10
C GLY A 540 14.42 17.69 10.57
N LYS A 541 15.51 17.37 11.27
CA LYS A 541 15.71 17.74 12.68
C LYS A 541 15.79 19.25 12.86
#